data_AF-A0A371M577-F1
#
_entry.id   AF-A0A371M577-F1
#
_cell.length_a   1.000
_cell.length_b   1.000
_cell.length_c   1.000
_cell.angle_alpha   90.00
_cell.angle_beta   90.00
_cell.angle_gamma   90.00
#
_symmetry.space_group_name_H-M   'P 1'
#
loop_
_entity.id
_entity.type
_entity.pdbx_description
1 polymer ?
#
loop_
_entity_poly.entity_id
_entity_poly.type
_entity_poly.pdbx_seq_one_letter_code
_entity_poly.pdbx_strand_id
1 'polypeptide(L)'
;MTARNAFDPEIVHLTTGGKVTWTLDSGVHDVVAYHPIHDTPLRMPVDAEPWRSPVMHHDGGTFEQTFPVEGVYDYYCTPHEAAGMVGRIIVGTPTESAPALSGPQASLPQRARERCEEFNRQTRGTFHLGRRSDGDHSRGEGHDDRDRNTERDNGHHGGSRRGGSEHHGRR
;
A
#
# COMPACT_ATOMS: atom_id res chain seq x y z
N MET A 1 4.47 -30.13 -4.08
CA MET A 1 4.03 -28.80 -3.60
C MET A 1 2.60 -28.63 -4.07
N THR A 2 1.64 -28.30 -3.21
CA THR A 2 0.28 -28.02 -3.67
C THR A 2 0.28 -26.68 -4.40
N ALA A 3 -0.03 -26.68 -5.70
CA ALA A 3 -0.19 -25.45 -6.46
C ALA A 3 -1.22 -24.54 -5.74
N ARG A 4 -0.81 -23.30 -5.44
CA ARG A 4 -1.71 -22.27 -4.93
C ARG A 4 -2.16 -21.44 -6.12
N ASN A 5 -3.46 -21.19 -6.23
CA ASN A 5 -3.99 -20.23 -7.21
C ASN A 5 -3.61 -18.82 -6.77
N ALA A 6 -2.39 -18.40 -7.07
CA ALA A 6 -1.79 -17.14 -6.65
C ALA A 6 -0.78 -16.66 -7.69
N PHE A 7 -0.59 -15.35 -7.77
CA PHE A 7 0.56 -14.76 -8.45
C PHE A 7 1.75 -14.74 -7.49
N ASP A 8 2.98 -14.88 -7.99
CA ASP A 8 4.19 -14.78 -7.17
C ASP A 8 5.31 -14.06 -7.96
N PRO A 9 5.77 -12.88 -7.50
CA PRO A 9 5.21 -12.09 -6.41
C PRO A 9 3.83 -11.50 -6.77
N GLU A 10 3.04 -11.16 -5.75
CA GLU A 10 1.69 -10.59 -5.93
C GLU A 10 1.70 -9.08 -6.18
N ILE A 11 2.74 -8.37 -5.72
CA ILE A 11 2.95 -6.94 -5.96
C ILE A 11 4.29 -6.75 -6.66
N VAL A 12 4.29 -6.00 -7.77
CA VAL A 12 5.53 -5.60 -8.46
C VAL A 12 5.57 -4.09 -8.65
N HIS A 13 6.78 -3.52 -8.56
CA HIS A 13 7.03 -2.09 -8.79
C HIS A 13 7.86 -1.93 -10.07
N LEU A 14 7.44 -1.01 -10.93
CA LEU A 14 8.06 -0.72 -12.22
C LEU A 14 8.30 0.77 -12.37
N THR A 15 9.26 1.15 -13.21
CA THR A 15 9.30 2.49 -13.79
C THR A 15 8.31 2.58 -14.95
N THR A 16 7.88 3.79 -15.30
CA THR A 16 7.03 4.05 -16.47
C THR A 16 7.65 3.47 -17.75
N GLY A 17 6.85 2.76 -18.54
CA GLY A 17 7.31 2.00 -19.71
C GLY A 17 7.86 0.61 -19.38
N GLY A 18 7.91 0.25 -18.09
CA GLY A 18 8.29 -1.08 -17.64
C GLY A 18 7.35 -2.17 -18.11
N LYS A 19 7.82 -3.41 -18.01
CA LYS A 19 7.13 -4.57 -18.56
C LYS A 19 7.03 -5.69 -17.53
N VAL A 20 5.90 -6.41 -17.55
CA VAL A 20 5.70 -7.62 -16.75
C VAL A 20 5.49 -8.80 -17.69
N THR A 21 6.19 -9.89 -17.41
CA THR A 21 5.94 -11.20 -18.04
C THR A 21 5.37 -12.14 -16.97
N TRP A 22 4.16 -12.63 -17.19
CA TRP A 22 3.60 -13.73 -16.42
C TRP A 22 4.00 -15.03 -17.09
N THR A 23 4.40 -16.01 -16.28
CA THR A 23 4.68 -17.38 -16.73
C THR A 23 3.74 -18.31 -15.96
N LEU A 24 3.00 -19.14 -16.69
CA LEU A 24 2.14 -20.16 -16.11
C LEU A 24 3.01 -21.28 -15.52
N ASP A 25 3.04 -21.39 -14.19
CA ASP A 25 3.74 -22.48 -13.51
C ASP A 25 2.99 -23.81 -13.69
N SER A 26 1.69 -23.82 -13.40
CA SER A 26 0.83 -24.99 -13.56
C SER A 26 -0.65 -24.61 -13.63
N GLY A 27 -1.49 -25.50 -14.16
CA GLY A 27 -2.95 -25.33 -14.17
C GLY A 27 -3.47 -24.52 -15.36
N VAL A 28 -4.58 -23.80 -15.16
CA VAL A 28 -5.22 -22.99 -16.19
C VAL A 28 -5.48 -21.60 -15.62
N HIS A 29 -4.84 -20.60 -16.21
CA HIS A 29 -4.89 -19.23 -15.71
C HIS A 29 -4.91 -18.24 -16.86
N ASP A 30 -5.56 -17.11 -16.62
CA ASP A 30 -5.39 -15.88 -17.37
C ASP A 30 -5.01 -14.73 -16.43
N VAL A 31 -4.76 -13.57 -17.03
CA VAL A 31 -4.44 -12.33 -16.32
C VAL A 31 -5.30 -11.23 -16.93
N VAL A 32 -6.15 -10.60 -16.12
CA VAL A 32 -7.14 -9.62 -16.58
C VAL A 32 -7.08 -8.38 -15.69
N ALA A 33 -7.01 -7.20 -16.31
CA ALA A 33 -7.06 -5.94 -15.58
C ALA A 33 -8.45 -5.70 -14.97
N TYR A 34 -8.51 -5.09 -13.79
CA TYR A 34 -9.79 -4.64 -13.23
C TYR A 34 -10.30 -3.38 -13.96
N HIS A 35 -11.26 -3.57 -14.87
CA HIS A 35 -11.84 -2.52 -15.70
C HIS A 35 -13.31 -2.82 -16.07
N PRO A 36 -14.18 -1.80 -16.19
CA PRO A 36 -15.60 -2.00 -16.53
C PRO A 36 -15.87 -2.75 -17.85
N ILE A 37 -14.94 -2.69 -18.80
CA ILE A 37 -15.03 -3.46 -20.06
C ILE A 37 -14.94 -4.99 -19.84
N HIS A 38 -14.46 -5.42 -18.68
CA HIS A 38 -14.37 -6.81 -18.25
C HIS A 38 -15.41 -7.14 -17.18
N ASP A 39 -16.48 -6.34 -17.09
CA ASP A 39 -17.56 -6.48 -16.10
C ASP A 39 -17.07 -6.42 -14.64
N THR A 40 -15.95 -5.72 -14.41
CA THR A 40 -15.37 -5.52 -13.08
C THR A 40 -15.19 -4.04 -12.74
N PRO A 41 -15.06 -3.67 -11.45
CA PRO A 41 -14.81 -2.28 -11.07
C PRO A 41 -13.50 -1.74 -11.64
N LEU A 42 -13.45 -0.43 -11.89
CA LEU A 42 -12.20 0.22 -12.29
C LEU A 42 -11.21 0.23 -11.12
N ARG A 43 -10.08 -0.49 -11.27
CA ARG A 43 -8.96 -0.49 -10.32
C ARG A 43 -7.61 -0.38 -11.04
N MET A 44 -7.58 0.44 -12.08
CA MET A 44 -6.40 0.83 -12.84
C MET A 44 -6.51 2.32 -13.23
N PRO A 45 -5.43 2.97 -13.73
CA PRO A 45 -5.50 4.34 -14.21
C PRO A 45 -6.54 4.52 -15.31
N VAL A 46 -7.29 5.62 -15.26
CA VAL A 46 -8.37 5.92 -16.21
C VAL A 46 -7.84 6.08 -17.64
N ASP A 47 -6.63 6.62 -17.79
CA ASP A 47 -6.02 6.91 -19.08
C ASP A 47 -5.18 5.73 -19.63
N ALA A 48 -5.19 4.59 -18.95
CA ALA A 48 -4.48 3.39 -19.40
C ALA A 48 -5.42 2.45 -20.15
N GLU A 49 -4.92 1.83 -21.23
CA GLU A 49 -5.68 0.84 -21.99
C GLU A 49 -5.91 -0.43 -21.14
N PRO A 50 -7.16 -0.91 -20.99
CA PRO A 50 -7.44 -2.18 -20.33
C PRO A 50 -6.83 -3.36 -21.10
N TRP A 51 -6.45 -4.41 -20.38
CA TRP A 51 -5.75 -5.54 -20.96
C TRP A 51 -6.20 -6.86 -20.37
N ARG A 52 -6.06 -7.92 -21.17
CA ARG A 52 -6.20 -9.30 -20.73
C ARG A 52 -5.30 -10.22 -21.54
N SER A 53 -4.82 -11.28 -20.91
CA SER A 53 -4.17 -12.37 -21.62
C SER A 53 -5.21 -13.28 -22.29
N PRO A 54 -4.80 -14.09 -23.29
CA PRO A 54 -5.45 -15.35 -23.58
C PRO A 54 -5.45 -16.26 -22.33
N VAL A 55 -6.34 -17.24 -22.29
CA VAL A 55 -6.26 -18.31 -21.29
C VAL A 55 -5.05 -19.19 -21.60
N MET A 56 -4.17 -19.36 -20.61
CA MET A 56 -2.99 -20.20 -20.71
C MET A 56 -3.32 -21.60 -20.17
N HIS A 57 -2.98 -22.64 -20.94
CA HIS A 57 -3.31 -24.04 -20.64
C HIS A 57 -2.08 -24.94 -20.50
N HIS A 58 -0.88 -24.40 -20.73
CA HIS A 58 0.35 -25.17 -20.80
C HIS A 58 1.40 -24.56 -19.88
N ASP A 59 1.99 -25.38 -19.03
CA ASP A 59 3.11 -25.01 -18.17
C ASP A 59 4.21 -24.34 -19.00
N GLY A 60 4.74 -23.22 -18.50
CA GLY A 60 5.67 -22.35 -19.20
C GLY A 60 5.04 -21.37 -20.21
N GLY A 61 3.72 -21.40 -20.40
CA GLY A 61 3.02 -20.41 -21.23
C GLY A 61 3.20 -18.99 -20.67
N THR A 62 3.40 -18.02 -21.55
CA THR A 62 3.71 -16.64 -21.13
C THR A 62 2.75 -15.61 -21.70
N PHE A 63 2.51 -14.56 -20.93
CA PHE A 63 1.87 -13.33 -21.38
C PHE A 63 2.71 -12.14 -20.94
N GLU A 64 2.87 -11.14 -21.81
CA GLU A 64 3.70 -9.97 -21.56
C GLU A 64 2.89 -8.69 -21.78
N GLN A 65 2.99 -7.73 -20.85
CA GLN A 65 2.31 -6.43 -20.95
C GLN A 65 3.25 -5.28 -20.59
N THR A 66 3.20 -4.20 -21.38
CA THR A 66 3.94 -2.94 -21.12
C THR A 66 3.03 -1.93 -20.43
N PHE A 67 3.59 -1.17 -19.49
CA PHE A 67 2.88 -0.22 -18.65
C PHE A 67 3.42 1.21 -18.86
N PRO A 68 2.95 1.94 -19.88
CA PRO A 68 3.45 3.28 -20.20
C PRO A 68 2.81 4.40 -19.37
N VAL A 69 1.74 4.11 -18.62
CA VAL A 69 1.03 5.10 -17.80
C VAL A 69 1.39 4.89 -16.33
N GLU A 70 1.68 5.98 -15.62
CA GLU A 70 1.95 5.93 -14.18
C GLU A 70 0.67 5.57 -13.42
N GLY A 71 0.77 4.77 -12.36
CA GLY A 71 -0.42 4.39 -11.59
C GLY A 71 -0.31 3.10 -10.80
N VAL A 72 -1.44 2.72 -10.21
CA VAL A 72 -1.62 1.42 -9.56
C VAL A 72 -2.65 0.62 -10.35
N TYR A 73 -2.28 -0.59 -10.74
CA TYR A 73 -3.09 -1.51 -11.53
C TYR A 73 -3.34 -2.76 -10.69
N ASP A 74 -4.58 -2.99 -10.29
CA ASP A 74 -4.98 -4.32 -9.81
C ASP A 74 -5.43 -5.18 -10.98
N TYR A 75 -5.12 -6.47 -10.90
CA TYR A 75 -5.51 -7.46 -11.89
C TYR A 75 -5.86 -8.78 -11.21
N TYR A 76 -6.53 -9.68 -11.94
CA TYR A 76 -7.02 -10.95 -11.41
C TYR A 76 -6.90 -12.08 -12.43
N CYS A 77 -7.07 -13.30 -11.92
CA CYS A 77 -7.26 -14.49 -12.74
C CYS A 77 -8.76 -14.83 -12.78
N THR A 78 -9.38 -14.86 -13.96
CA THR A 78 -10.82 -15.08 -14.14
C THR A 78 -11.34 -16.31 -13.41
N PRO A 79 -10.78 -17.53 -13.59
CA PRO A 79 -11.29 -18.72 -12.90
C PRO A 79 -11.06 -18.72 -11.38
N HIS A 80 -10.16 -17.86 -10.87
CA HIS A 80 -9.66 -17.95 -9.50
C HIS A 80 -9.77 -16.64 -8.70
N GLU A 81 -10.48 -15.64 -9.22
CA GLU A 81 -10.73 -14.36 -8.54
C GLU A 81 -11.42 -14.60 -7.19
N ALA A 82 -12.44 -15.47 -7.18
CA ALA A 82 -13.16 -15.84 -5.96
C ALA A 82 -12.29 -16.53 -4.91
N ALA A 83 -11.19 -17.16 -5.33
CA ALA A 83 -10.18 -17.74 -4.44
C ALA A 83 -9.15 -16.70 -3.95
N GLY A 84 -9.19 -15.46 -4.47
CA GLY A 84 -8.27 -14.38 -4.12
C GLY A 84 -7.03 -14.31 -4.99
N MET A 85 -7.04 -14.92 -6.18
CA MET A 85 -5.92 -14.82 -7.13
C MET A 85 -5.93 -13.45 -7.82
N VAL A 86 -5.39 -12.47 -7.11
CA VAL A 86 -5.26 -11.08 -7.54
C VAL A 86 -3.82 -10.64 -7.41
N GLY A 87 -3.40 -9.69 -8.25
CA GLY A 87 -2.09 -9.08 -8.17
C GLY A 87 -2.17 -7.57 -8.37
N ARG A 88 -1.05 -6.90 -8.09
CA ARG A 88 -0.90 -5.45 -8.22
C ARG A 88 0.39 -5.10 -8.94
N ILE A 89 0.30 -4.12 -9.84
CA ILE A 89 1.43 -3.45 -10.47
C ILE A 89 1.41 -2.00 -10.03
N ILE A 90 2.54 -1.51 -9.56
CA ILE A 90 2.76 -0.11 -9.21
C ILE A 90 3.77 0.42 -10.23
N VAL A 91 3.37 1.44 -10.98
CA VAL A 91 4.19 2.07 -12.01
C VAL A 91 4.53 3.47 -11.53
N GLY A 92 5.81 3.81 -11.49
CA GLY A 92 6.29 5.13 -11.07
C GLY A 92 5.99 5.44 -9.61
N THR A 93 5.61 6.69 -9.34
CA THR A 93 5.27 7.16 -7.98
C THR A 93 3.80 7.60 -7.93
N PRO A 94 2.85 6.64 -7.92
CA PRO A 94 1.45 6.97 -8.09
C PRO A 94 0.89 7.74 -6.89
N THR A 95 -0.15 8.52 -7.13
CA THR A 95 -0.81 9.30 -6.09
C THR A 95 -1.73 8.43 -5.22
N GLU A 96 -1.99 8.88 -3.99
CA GLU A 96 -2.96 8.25 -3.07
C GLU A 96 -4.39 8.19 -3.63
N SER A 97 -4.69 9.00 -4.65
CA SER A 97 -5.98 9.03 -5.34
C SER A 97 -6.11 8.01 -6.47
N ALA A 98 -5.11 7.15 -6.69
CA ALA A 98 -5.19 6.11 -7.71
C ALA A 98 -6.45 5.24 -7.50
N PRO A 99 -7.23 4.89 -8.55
CA PRO A 99 -8.47 4.14 -8.41
C PRO A 99 -8.31 2.83 -7.63
N ALA A 100 -7.22 2.10 -7.86
CA ALA A 100 -6.90 0.86 -7.13
C ALA A 100 -6.69 1.07 -5.62
N LEU A 101 -6.30 2.27 -5.17
CA LEU A 101 -6.11 2.56 -3.74
C LEU A 101 -7.42 2.91 -3.02
N SER A 102 -8.52 3.06 -3.76
CA SER A 102 -9.85 3.17 -3.15
C SER A 102 -10.24 1.86 -2.47
N GLY A 103 -11.11 1.96 -1.45
CA GLY A 103 -11.67 0.80 -0.75
C GLY A 103 -12.23 -0.22 -1.75
N PRO A 104 -11.92 -1.53 -1.61
CA PRO A 104 -12.40 -2.56 -2.52
C PRO A 104 -13.92 -2.60 -2.58
N GLN A 105 -14.43 -2.52 -3.81
CA GLN A 105 -15.85 -2.42 -4.10
C GLN A 105 -16.59 -3.69 -3.65
N ALA A 106 -17.80 -3.54 -3.11
CA ALA A 106 -18.58 -4.66 -2.56
C ALA A 106 -19.00 -5.71 -3.61
N SER A 107 -18.95 -5.37 -4.91
CA SER A 107 -19.23 -6.28 -6.01
C SER A 107 -18.13 -7.32 -6.24
N LEU A 108 -16.92 -7.09 -5.72
CA LEU A 108 -15.83 -8.06 -5.82
C LEU A 108 -16.04 -9.25 -4.86
N PRO A 109 -15.58 -10.46 -5.23
CA PRO A 109 -15.57 -11.60 -4.33
C PRO A 109 -14.86 -11.29 -3.01
N GLN A 110 -15.34 -11.87 -1.90
CA GLN A 110 -14.82 -11.56 -0.56
C GLN A 110 -13.28 -11.69 -0.47
N ARG A 111 -12.72 -12.79 -0.97
CA ARG A 111 -11.27 -13.01 -0.93
C ARG A 111 -10.51 -11.99 -1.78
N ALA A 112 -10.99 -11.66 -2.97
CA ALA A 112 -10.40 -10.61 -3.80
C ALA A 112 -10.42 -9.25 -3.08
N ARG A 113 -11.51 -8.90 -2.39
CA ARG A 113 -11.59 -7.67 -1.58
C ARG A 113 -10.57 -7.64 -0.46
N GLU A 114 -10.45 -8.73 0.31
CA GLU A 114 -9.49 -8.84 1.40
C GLU A 114 -8.05 -8.66 0.92
N ARG A 115 -7.71 -9.25 -0.23
CA ARG A 115 -6.40 -9.13 -0.86
C ARG A 115 -6.14 -7.72 -1.39
N CYS A 116 -7.10 -7.12 -2.09
CA CYS A 116 -7.00 -5.72 -2.55
C CYS A 116 -6.84 -4.74 -1.38
N GLU A 117 -7.56 -4.94 -0.27
CA GLU A 117 -7.43 -4.13 0.95
C GLU A 117 -6.04 -4.28 1.57
N GLU A 118 -5.47 -5.49 1.54
CA GLU A 118 -4.10 -5.73 1.97
C GLU A 118 -3.08 -5.03 1.07
N PHE A 119 -3.24 -5.12 -0.25
CA PHE A 119 -2.40 -4.39 -1.20
C PHE A 119 -2.47 -2.89 -0.95
N ASN A 120 -3.66 -2.33 -0.67
CA ASN A 120 -3.81 -0.91 -0.32
C ASN A 120 -2.98 -0.53 0.90
N ARG A 121 -3.00 -1.34 1.96
CA ARG A 121 -2.16 -1.11 3.15
C ARG A 121 -0.68 -1.19 2.83
N GLN A 122 -0.25 -2.20 2.07
CA GLN A 122 1.15 -2.38 1.70
C GLN A 122 1.66 -1.22 0.83
N THR A 123 0.92 -0.83 -0.21
CA THR A 123 1.29 0.30 -1.09
C THR A 123 1.40 1.60 -0.30
N ARG A 124 0.42 1.91 0.57
CA ARG A 124 0.46 3.12 1.41
C ARG A 124 1.62 3.13 2.40
N GLY A 125 1.98 1.96 2.93
CA GLY A 125 3.16 1.81 3.79
C GLY A 125 4.45 2.26 3.09
N THR A 126 4.57 2.02 1.79
CA THR A 126 5.76 2.42 1.02
C THR A 126 5.86 3.92 0.79
N PHE A 127 4.74 4.63 0.59
CA PHE A 127 4.72 6.10 0.49
C PHE A 127 5.23 6.78 1.76
N HIS A 128 4.90 6.24 2.94
CA HIS A 128 5.31 6.81 4.22
C HIS A 128 6.79 6.57 4.56
N LEU A 129 7.40 5.54 3.97
CA LEU A 129 8.84 5.28 4.10
C LEU A 129 9.67 6.25 3.23
N GLY A 130 9.19 6.58 2.02
CA GLY A 130 9.84 7.57 1.15
C GLY A 130 9.81 9.00 1.71
N ARG A 131 8.79 9.37 2.50
CA ARG A 131 8.71 10.72 3.08
C ARG A 131 9.67 10.97 4.26
N ARG A 132 10.27 9.92 4.83
CA ARG A 132 11.24 10.06 5.93
C ARG A 132 12.66 10.37 5.44
N SER A 133 13.00 10.09 4.18
CA SER A 133 14.34 10.38 3.65
C SER A 133 14.57 11.85 3.31
N ASP A 134 13.49 12.62 3.07
CA ASP A 134 13.59 13.96 2.47
C ASP A 134 13.39 15.09 3.49
N GLY A 135 13.48 14.81 4.80
CA GLY A 135 12.95 15.68 5.84
C GLY A 135 13.79 15.90 7.11
N ASP A 136 15.09 15.60 7.14
CA ASP A 136 15.94 16.03 8.27
C ASP A 136 17.25 16.69 7.83
N HIS A 137 17.11 17.95 7.40
CA HIS A 137 18.21 18.92 7.41
C HIS A 137 17.81 20.10 8.29
N SER A 138 17.54 19.80 9.56
CA SER A 138 17.48 20.81 10.62
C SER A 138 18.91 21.22 10.94
N ARG A 139 19.36 22.33 10.34
CA ARG A 139 20.59 23.03 10.74
C ARG A 139 20.52 23.40 12.22
N GLY A 140 21.23 22.67 13.06
CA GLY A 140 21.55 23.08 14.42
C GLY A 140 22.70 24.08 14.38
N GLU A 141 22.39 25.37 14.25
CA GLU A 141 23.36 26.44 14.46
C GLU A 141 23.56 26.68 15.97
N GLY A 142 24.80 26.45 16.40
CA GLY A 142 25.57 27.14 17.45
C GLY A 142 24.89 27.65 18.73
N HIS A 143 25.35 27.13 19.87
CA HIS A 143 25.59 27.97 21.05
C HIS A 143 26.86 27.51 21.76
N ASP A 144 27.88 28.35 21.69
CA ASP A 144 29.11 28.30 22.48
C ASP A 144 28.93 29.15 23.75
N ASP A 145 29.38 28.56 24.86
CA ASP A 145 29.79 29.09 26.16
C ASP A 145 29.51 30.56 26.55
N ARG A 146 28.99 30.73 27.78
CA ARG A 146 29.72 31.41 28.87
C ARG A 146 29.02 31.36 30.23
N ASP A 147 29.83 31.02 31.23
CA ASP A 147 29.62 31.14 32.66
C ASP A 147 29.01 32.47 33.12
N ARG A 148 28.16 32.40 34.15
CA ARG A 148 28.28 33.19 35.40
C ARG A 148 27.28 32.71 36.46
N ASN A 149 27.84 32.02 37.44
CA ASN A 149 27.23 31.75 38.74
C ASN A 149 27.63 32.90 39.70
N THR A 150 26.67 33.61 40.29
CA THR A 150 26.76 34.18 41.66
C THR A 150 25.40 34.71 42.14
N GLU A 151 24.92 34.08 43.21
CA GLU A 151 24.33 34.66 44.44
C GLU A 151 23.00 35.44 44.42
N ARG A 152 22.06 34.94 45.25
CA ARG A 152 21.31 35.60 46.36
C ARG A 152 19.94 34.92 46.51
N ASP A 153 19.76 34.02 47.46
CA ASP A 153 19.30 34.29 48.85
C ASP A 153 18.03 35.15 48.92
N ASN A 154 16.87 34.50 49.18
CA ASN A 154 16.05 34.80 50.34
C ASN A 154 14.83 33.86 50.48
N GLY A 155 14.87 33.05 51.55
CA GLY A 155 13.85 32.96 52.58
C GLY A 155 12.34 32.91 52.26
N HIS A 156 11.76 31.76 52.67
CA HIS A 156 10.82 31.66 53.82
C HIS A 156 9.30 31.52 53.59
N HIS A 157 8.73 30.67 54.46
CA HIS A 157 7.32 30.32 54.74
C HIS A 157 6.58 29.44 53.70
N GLY A 158 5.99 28.30 54.02
CA GLY A 158 5.43 27.81 55.28
C GLY A 158 3.91 27.66 55.12
N GLY A 159 3.39 26.43 55.02
CA GLY A 159 1.93 26.23 54.88
C GLY A 159 1.50 24.79 54.63
N SER A 160 1.25 24.05 55.71
CA SER A 160 0.64 22.72 55.73
C SER A 160 -0.86 22.73 55.38
N ARG A 161 -1.36 21.58 54.89
CA ARG A 161 -2.70 20.91 55.09
C ARG A 161 -3.30 20.48 53.75
N ARG A 162 -3.38 19.17 53.47
CA ARG A 162 -4.39 18.16 53.85
C ARG A 162 -5.72 18.26 53.08
N GLY A 163 -6.12 17.14 52.48
CA GLY A 163 -7.45 16.83 51.93
C GLY A 163 -7.41 16.65 50.41
N GLY A 164 -7.91 15.59 49.79
CA GLY A 164 -8.64 14.43 50.24
C GLY A 164 -8.74 13.44 49.07
N SER A 165 -8.84 12.18 49.44
CA SER A 165 -9.00 10.96 48.65
C SER A 165 -10.30 10.90 47.83
N GLU A 166 -10.22 10.29 46.63
CA GLU A 166 -11.12 9.27 46.06
C GLU A 166 -12.62 9.66 45.87
N HIS A 167 -13.48 9.09 45.03
CA HIS A 167 -13.48 7.96 44.12
C HIS A 167 -14.78 8.04 43.27
N HIS A 168 -14.85 7.19 42.22
CA HIS A 168 -16.05 6.70 41.53
C HIS A 168 -16.75 7.69 40.57
N GLY A 169 -17.29 7.28 39.42
CA GLY A 169 -17.50 5.96 38.87
C GLY A 169 -18.67 6.02 37.88
N ARG A 170 -18.47 5.44 36.69
CA ARG A 170 -19.44 4.83 35.76
C ARG A 170 -20.82 5.48 35.59
N ARG A 171 -21.14 5.82 34.34
CA ARG A 171 -22.15 5.11 33.52
C ARG A 171 -21.87 5.34 32.05
#